data_AF-A0A2A4NQ77-F1
#
_entry.id   AF-A0A2A4NQ77-F1
#
_cell.length_a   1.000
_cell.length_b   1.000
_cell.length_c   1.000
_cell.angle_alpha   90.00
_cell.angle_beta   90.00
_cell.angle_gamma   90.00
#
_symmetry.space_group_name_H-M   'P 1'
#
loop_
_entity.id
_entity.type
_entity.pdbx_description
1 polymer ?
#
loop_
_entity_poly.entity_id
_entity_poly.type
_entity_poly.pdbx_seq_one_letter_code
_entity_poly.pdbx_strand_id
1 'polypeptide(L)'
;MALSRRQFGQRTLGALGAAALSPASMAFAAASRNDQMNILCWEGYNSDEVLGPFRKANPGASVRAESGTSDPDMINKLRAGEVNVWDLINLNQPWAKHVLYPAGLIKPLDKDRFVPYFDKMLPEFAAPYPLAYADDGNLIGMPQRYGPFSFVVNTDKISRKTAEDQGWKLFLDPAMKGRYGVLTYDNWNVMHMCLTADMNPFEAVDEAGQAKFKGVAEQIFGGAKLLSDDLVAMNTALINGEIDAYFTGGTYTASPARFDGQTNIRGITPNSGPVDGKGGVVWIELTSAVNNPDPSTLAEDFLEFVQQPDISKAVAFTEGTYNPIAQMGDPAVLAKFDADELDAIQVDSLEEEMARSLDYQVIPTYDTLIDIYTQARRS
;
A
#
# COMPACT_ATOMS: atom_id res chain seq x y z
N MET A 1 -7.67 91.16 -6.69
CA MET A 1 -7.58 90.01 -5.76
C MET A 1 -9.00 89.54 -5.49
N ALA A 2 -9.37 88.40 -6.04
CA ALA A 2 -10.70 87.82 -5.91
C ALA A 2 -10.60 86.53 -5.11
N LEU A 3 -11.50 86.35 -4.14
CA LEU A 3 -12.22 85.12 -3.85
C LEU A 3 -13.14 85.37 -2.63
N SER A 4 -14.44 85.23 -2.85
CA SER A 4 -15.41 84.95 -1.79
C SER A 4 -16.37 83.87 -2.29
N ARG A 5 -16.69 82.92 -1.40
CA ARG A 5 -17.92 82.10 -1.35
C ARG A 5 -17.80 81.12 -0.18
N ARG A 6 -17.87 81.67 1.03
CA ARG A 6 -18.26 80.96 2.24
C ARG A 6 -19.76 81.17 2.41
N GLN A 7 -20.47 80.10 2.76
CA GLN A 7 -21.84 80.08 3.31
C GLN A 7 -23.03 80.20 2.33
N PHE A 8 -23.44 79.06 1.77
CA PHE A 8 -24.86 78.71 1.56
C PHE A 8 -24.92 77.18 1.30
N GLY A 9 -25.60 76.32 2.04
CA GLY A 9 -26.42 76.50 3.22
C GLY A 9 -26.49 75.20 4.03
N GLN A 10 -26.72 75.36 5.32
CA GLN A 10 -27.18 74.31 6.23
C GLN A 10 -28.67 74.09 6.02
N ARG A 11 -29.08 72.90 5.57
CA ARG A 11 -30.36 72.18 5.79
C ARG A 11 -30.06 70.75 5.27
N THR A 12 -30.10 69.63 5.99
CA THR A 12 -30.98 69.16 7.05
C THR A 12 -30.33 67.92 7.67
N LEU A 13 -30.46 67.77 8.99
CA LEU A 13 -30.18 66.55 9.76
C LEU A 13 -30.93 65.33 9.19
N GLY A 14 -30.30 64.14 9.23
CA GLY A 14 -31.04 62.88 9.21
C GLY A 14 -30.29 61.67 8.68
N ALA A 15 -29.70 60.90 9.61
CA ALA A 15 -29.45 59.47 9.53
C ALA A 15 -28.56 58.92 8.40
N LEU A 16 -27.26 58.75 8.69
CA LEU A 16 -26.51 57.56 8.26
C LEU A 16 -25.59 57.15 9.41
N GLY A 17 -25.99 56.08 10.10
CA GLY A 17 -25.25 55.48 11.21
C GLY A 17 -23.93 54.86 10.73
N ALA A 18 -22.96 54.86 11.62
CA ALA A 18 -21.74 54.09 11.47
C ALA A 18 -22.09 52.60 11.37
N ALA A 19 -21.76 51.97 10.23
CA ALA A 19 -21.64 50.53 10.11
C ALA A 19 -20.18 50.22 9.82
N ALA A 20 -19.42 49.97 10.89
CA ALA A 20 -18.27 49.11 10.84
C ALA A 20 -18.80 47.68 10.67
N LEU A 21 -18.65 47.09 9.49
CA LEU A 21 -18.86 45.65 9.27
C LEU A 21 -17.78 45.15 8.30
N SER A 22 -16.81 44.48 8.92
CA SER A 22 -16.09 43.27 8.54
C SER A 22 -15.82 42.99 7.05
N PRO A 23 -14.58 42.61 6.66
CA PRO A 23 -14.36 41.90 5.42
C PRO A 23 -15.03 40.54 5.56
N ALA A 24 -16.28 40.44 5.08
CA ALA A 24 -16.90 39.17 4.82
C ALA A 24 -15.96 38.42 3.88
N SER A 25 -15.34 37.38 4.43
CA SER A 25 -14.85 36.20 3.76
C SER A 25 -15.46 36.07 2.37
N MET A 26 -14.68 36.39 1.35
CA MET A 26 -14.80 35.77 0.04
C MET A 26 -14.44 34.30 0.24
N ALA A 27 -15.35 33.56 0.87
CA ALA A 27 -15.44 32.14 0.66
C ALA A 27 -15.78 32.00 -0.82
N PHE A 28 -14.77 31.72 -1.63
CA PHE A 28 -15.00 30.95 -2.83
C PHE A 28 -15.79 29.73 -2.35
N ALA A 29 -17.09 29.71 -2.63
CA ALA A 29 -17.78 28.45 -2.80
C ALA A 29 -17.07 27.80 -4.00
N ALA A 30 -15.97 27.10 -3.73
CA ALA A 30 -15.40 26.17 -4.68
C ALA A 30 -16.58 25.32 -5.12
N ALA A 31 -16.88 25.33 -6.42
CA ALA A 31 -17.94 24.51 -6.96
C ALA A 31 -17.58 23.08 -6.60
N SER A 32 -18.25 22.51 -5.60
CA SER A 32 -17.91 21.19 -5.08
C SER A 32 -18.05 20.20 -6.23
N ARG A 33 -16.93 19.59 -6.60
CA ARG A 33 -16.83 18.67 -7.72
C ARG A 33 -17.54 17.36 -7.38
N ASN A 34 -18.83 17.30 -7.65
CA ASN A 34 -19.70 16.18 -7.25
C ASN A 34 -20.01 15.20 -8.38
N ASP A 35 -19.46 15.43 -9.57
CA ASP A 35 -19.70 14.69 -10.79
C ASP A 35 -18.42 14.04 -11.35
N GLN A 36 -17.33 14.01 -10.60
CA GLN A 36 -16.12 13.30 -11.04
C GLN A 36 -15.23 12.88 -9.87
N MET A 37 -14.58 11.73 -10.02
CA MET A 37 -13.63 11.18 -9.06
C MET A 37 -12.51 10.46 -9.81
N ASN A 38 -11.25 10.72 -9.46
CA ASN A 38 -10.10 10.01 -10.02
C ASN A 38 -9.31 9.33 -8.89
N ILE A 39 -8.97 8.05 -9.05
CA ILE A 39 -8.12 7.30 -8.12
C ILE A 39 -6.85 6.81 -8.80
N LEU A 40 -5.71 7.02 -8.14
CA LEU A 40 -4.42 6.44 -8.51
C LEU A 40 -4.13 5.27 -7.55
N CYS A 41 -4.03 4.04 -8.04
CA CYS A 41 -4.06 2.87 -7.17
C CYS A 41 -3.27 1.67 -7.69
N TRP A 42 -3.00 0.72 -6.80
CA TRP A 42 -2.69 -0.66 -7.19
C TRP A 42 -3.88 -1.32 -7.92
N GLU A 43 -3.64 -2.48 -8.52
CA GLU A 43 -4.66 -3.28 -9.20
C GLU A 43 -5.83 -3.64 -8.28
N GLY A 44 -6.98 -4.03 -8.83
CA GLY A 44 -8.18 -4.39 -8.07
C GLY A 44 -9.13 -3.21 -7.89
N TYR A 45 -8.66 -2.06 -7.39
CA TYR A 45 -9.50 -0.85 -7.24
C TYR A 45 -9.90 -0.23 -8.58
N ASN A 46 -9.03 -0.38 -9.59
CA ASN A 46 -9.23 0.09 -10.94
C ASN A 46 -10.17 -0.81 -11.76
N SER A 47 -10.59 -1.96 -11.21
CA SER A 47 -11.41 -2.92 -11.94
C SER A 47 -12.86 -2.45 -12.10
N ASP A 48 -13.50 -2.86 -13.19
CA ASP A 48 -14.91 -2.57 -13.44
C ASP A 48 -15.83 -3.30 -12.45
N GLU A 49 -15.39 -4.38 -11.80
CA GLU A 49 -16.14 -5.03 -10.72
C GLU A 49 -16.28 -4.14 -9.48
N VAL A 50 -15.30 -3.25 -9.25
CA VAL A 50 -15.31 -2.27 -8.16
C VAL A 50 -15.90 -0.93 -8.63
N LEU A 51 -15.41 -0.38 -9.73
CA LEU A 51 -15.81 0.94 -10.22
C LEU A 51 -17.21 0.94 -10.88
N GLY A 52 -17.62 -0.18 -11.49
CA GLY A 52 -18.89 -0.30 -12.19
C GLY A 52 -20.10 -0.06 -11.27
N PRO A 53 -20.22 -0.77 -10.13
CA PRO A 53 -21.32 -0.52 -9.21
C PRO A 53 -21.28 0.89 -8.60
N PHE A 54 -20.10 1.48 -8.37
CA PHE A 54 -19.99 2.87 -7.92
C PHE A 54 -20.48 3.88 -8.97
N ARG A 55 -20.11 3.70 -10.25
CA ARG A 55 -20.61 4.50 -11.38
C ARG A 55 -22.12 4.37 -11.53
N LYS A 56 -22.67 3.17 -11.30
CA LYS A 56 -24.13 2.94 -11.33
C LYS A 56 -24.85 3.64 -10.19
N ALA A 57 -24.25 3.69 -9.00
CA ALA A 57 -24.79 4.41 -7.85
C ALA A 57 -24.73 5.94 -8.01
N ASN A 58 -23.78 6.42 -8.83
CA ASN A 58 -23.56 7.85 -9.10
C ASN A 58 -23.76 8.18 -10.59
N PRO A 59 -25.00 8.07 -11.12
CA PRO A 59 -25.26 8.30 -12.53
C PRO A 59 -24.92 9.74 -12.91
N GLY A 60 -24.16 9.88 -14.00
CA GLY A 60 -23.67 11.17 -14.48
C GLY A 60 -22.28 11.56 -13.96
N ALA A 61 -21.74 10.84 -12.97
CA ALA A 61 -20.37 11.07 -12.51
C ALA A 61 -19.32 10.39 -13.42
N SER A 62 -18.21 11.08 -13.69
CA SER A 62 -17.02 10.53 -14.34
C SER A 62 -16.07 9.94 -13.29
N VAL A 63 -16.07 8.61 -13.15
CA VAL A 63 -15.19 7.89 -12.21
C VAL A 63 -14.08 7.17 -12.98
N ARG A 64 -12.84 7.60 -12.77
CA ARG A 64 -11.64 7.06 -13.46
C ARG A 64 -10.64 6.51 -12.46
N ALA A 65 -9.89 5.51 -12.90
CA ALA A 65 -8.76 4.97 -12.17
C ALA A 65 -7.54 4.85 -13.09
N GLU A 66 -6.36 4.98 -12.51
CA GLU A 66 -5.09 4.67 -13.16
C GLU A 66 -4.29 3.74 -12.26
N SER A 67 -3.73 2.69 -12.87
CA SER A 67 -2.85 1.75 -12.18
C SER A 67 -1.48 2.36 -11.96
N GLY A 68 -0.99 2.31 -10.73
CA GLY A 68 0.41 2.56 -10.41
C GLY A 68 1.32 1.43 -10.87
N THR A 69 2.58 1.77 -11.13
CA THR A 69 3.67 0.81 -11.39
C THR A 69 4.53 0.58 -10.14
N SER A 70 4.62 1.58 -9.27
CA SER A 70 5.33 1.54 -7.99
C SER A 70 4.84 2.68 -7.08
N ASP A 71 4.99 2.55 -5.75
CA ASP A 71 4.68 3.67 -4.84
C ASP A 71 5.49 4.94 -5.18
N PRO A 72 6.83 4.86 -5.44
CA PRO A 72 7.62 6.03 -5.85
C PRO A 72 7.09 6.73 -7.10
N ASP A 73 6.64 5.99 -8.12
CA ASP A 73 6.10 6.58 -9.35
C ASP A 73 4.79 7.34 -9.07
N MET A 74 3.89 6.75 -8.28
CA MET A 74 2.64 7.39 -7.89
C MET A 74 2.88 8.67 -7.06
N ILE A 75 3.85 8.64 -6.14
CA ILE A 75 4.25 9.81 -5.36
C ILE A 75 4.83 10.91 -6.26
N ASN A 76 5.65 10.54 -7.24
CA ASN A 76 6.26 11.48 -8.17
C ASN A 76 5.24 12.17 -9.07
N LYS A 77 4.16 11.48 -9.48
CA LYS A 77 3.02 12.10 -10.17
C LYS A 77 2.41 13.23 -9.35
N LEU A 78 2.11 12.98 -8.06
CA LEU A 78 1.56 14.02 -7.18
C LEU A 78 2.54 15.19 -7.03
N ARG A 79 3.83 14.92 -6.80
CA ARG A 79 4.88 15.95 -6.70
C ARG A 79 5.07 16.76 -7.98
N ALA A 80 4.85 16.16 -9.14
CA ALA A 80 4.90 16.82 -10.45
C ALA A 80 3.69 17.75 -10.72
N GLY A 81 2.79 17.89 -9.74
CA GLY A 81 1.65 18.78 -9.80
C GLY A 81 0.33 18.09 -10.09
N GLU A 82 0.29 16.76 -10.23
CA GLU A 82 -0.96 16.02 -10.47
C GLU A 82 -1.87 15.93 -9.23
N VAL A 83 -1.56 16.61 -8.12
CA VAL A 83 -2.47 16.74 -6.97
C VAL A 83 -3.84 17.33 -7.35
N ASN A 84 -3.92 18.10 -8.44
CA ASN A 84 -5.18 18.63 -8.97
C ASN A 84 -5.93 17.64 -9.87
N VAL A 85 -5.33 16.52 -10.24
CA VAL A 85 -5.94 15.46 -11.06
C VAL A 85 -6.61 14.42 -10.16
N TRP A 86 -5.91 13.97 -9.13
CA TRP A 86 -6.30 12.83 -8.31
C TRP A 86 -7.13 13.25 -7.10
N ASP A 87 -8.10 12.41 -6.71
CA ASP A 87 -8.91 12.58 -5.50
C ASP A 87 -8.52 11.59 -4.41
N LEU A 88 -8.17 10.37 -4.83
CA LEU A 88 -7.73 9.30 -3.97
C LEU A 88 -6.42 8.74 -4.47
N ILE A 89 -5.61 8.26 -3.53
CA ILE A 89 -4.41 7.48 -3.81
C ILE A 89 -4.38 6.25 -2.91
N ASN A 90 -4.14 5.08 -3.49
CA ASN A 90 -3.98 3.81 -2.78
C ASN A 90 -2.54 3.32 -2.96
N LEU A 91 -1.83 3.14 -1.85
CA LEU A 91 -0.41 2.77 -1.83
C LEU A 91 0.02 2.20 -0.48
N ASN A 92 1.26 1.72 -0.36
CA ASN A 92 1.75 1.14 0.88
C ASN A 92 1.86 2.17 2.02
N GLN A 93 1.44 1.76 3.22
CA GLN A 93 1.31 2.58 4.42
C GLN A 93 2.50 3.49 4.78
N PRO A 94 3.78 3.08 4.68
CA PRO A 94 4.88 3.96 5.06
C PRO A 94 4.98 5.21 4.18
N TRP A 95 4.60 5.13 2.91
CA TRP A 95 4.66 6.28 2.01
C TRP A 95 3.55 7.28 2.31
N ALA A 96 2.34 6.82 2.65
CA ALA A 96 1.27 7.71 3.09
C ALA A 96 1.70 8.49 4.35
N LYS A 97 2.19 7.76 5.36
CA LYS A 97 2.54 8.32 6.67
C LYS A 97 3.80 9.19 6.65
N HIS A 98 4.89 8.72 6.04
CA HIS A 98 6.20 9.35 6.16
C HIS A 98 6.57 10.24 4.98
N VAL A 99 5.82 10.18 3.86
CA VAL A 99 6.16 10.94 2.65
C VAL A 99 5.02 11.84 2.19
N LEU A 100 3.83 11.29 1.93
CA LEU A 100 2.73 12.07 1.36
C LEU A 100 2.14 13.07 2.35
N TYR A 101 1.84 12.62 3.58
CA TYR A 101 1.25 13.50 4.58
C TYR A 101 2.20 14.65 5.00
N PRO A 102 3.48 14.40 5.35
CA PRO A 102 4.41 15.49 5.69
C PRO A 102 4.68 16.45 4.52
N ALA A 103 4.57 15.98 3.27
CA ALA A 103 4.71 16.82 2.08
C ALA A 103 3.42 17.57 1.71
N GLY A 104 2.32 17.38 2.44
CA GLY A 104 1.02 18.01 2.16
C GLY A 104 0.35 17.53 0.87
N LEU A 105 0.69 16.32 0.40
CA LEU A 105 0.15 15.73 -0.82
C LEU A 105 -1.16 14.95 -0.57
N ILE A 106 -1.39 14.52 0.66
CA ILE A 106 -2.67 13.97 1.15
C ILE A 106 -3.17 14.80 2.33
N LYS A 107 -4.46 14.71 2.64
CA LYS A 107 -5.12 15.44 3.71
C LYS A 107 -5.77 14.50 4.73
N PRO A 108 -5.97 14.92 5.98
CA PRO A 108 -6.72 14.13 6.96
C PRO A 108 -8.11 13.74 6.46
N LEU A 109 -8.53 12.53 6.81
CA LEU A 109 -9.89 12.06 6.65
C LEU A 109 -10.78 12.53 7.81
N ASP A 110 -12.09 12.62 7.57
CA ASP A 110 -13.07 12.85 8.63
C ASP A 110 -13.11 11.65 9.60
N LYS A 111 -12.64 11.85 10.84
CA LYS A 111 -12.60 10.80 11.85
C LYS A 111 -13.98 10.33 12.27
N ASP A 112 -14.97 11.22 12.37
CA ASP A 112 -16.31 10.85 12.80
C ASP A 112 -16.96 9.93 11.76
N ARG A 113 -16.61 10.15 10.49
CA ARG A 113 -17.03 9.33 9.35
C ARG A 113 -16.32 7.97 9.30
N PHE A 114 -14.99 7.94 9.50
CA PHE A 114 -14.19 6.77 9.16
C PHE A 114 -13.73 5.89 10.33
N VAL A 115 -13.57 6.44 11.54
CA VAL A 115 -13.17 5.65 12.72
C VAL A 115 -14.13 4.47 13.00
N PRO A 116 -15.47 4.59 12.85
CA PRO A 116 -16.39 3.48 13.10
C PRO A 116 -16.18 2.25 12.20
N TYR A 117 -15.48 2.37 11.06
CA TYR A 117 -15.19 1.23 10.20
C TYR A 117 -14.11 0.31 10.77
N PHE A 118 -13.19 0.82 11.58
CA PHE A 118 -12.15 -0.01 12.22
C PHE A 118 -12.74 -1.00 13.23
N ASP A 119 -13.90 -0.71 13.83
CA ASP A 119 -14.62 -1.64 14.72
C ASP A 119 -15.11 -2.90 14.00
N LYS A 120 -15.20 -2.85 12.66
CA LYS A 120 -15.60 -3.97 11.80
C LYS A 120 -14.41 -4.68 11.17
N MET A 121 -13.21 -4.14 11.30
CA MET A 121 -12.02 -4.76 10.73
C MET A 121 -11.51 -5.89 11.61
N LEU A 122 -10.56 -6.66 11.10
CA LEU A 122 -9.86 -7.67 11.88
C LEU A 122 -9.21 -7.04 13.13
N PRO A 123 -9.08 -7.78 14.25
CA PRO A 123 -8.64 -7.23 15.53
C PRO A 123 -7.30 -6.47 15.49
N GLU A 124 -6.36 -6.89 14.64
CA GLU A 124 -5.07 -6.23 14.46
C GLU A 124 -5.16 -4.82 13.86
N PHE A 125 -6.28 -4.49 13.20
CA PHE A 125 -6.58 -3.18 12.64
C PHE A 125 -7.47 -2.34 13.57
N ALA A 126 -7.74 -2.75 14.81
CA ALA A 126 -8.61 -1.97 15.70
C ALA A 126 -8.11 -0.51 15.89
N ALA A 127 -9.05 0.44 15.98
CA ALA A 127 -8.68 1.84 16.17
C ALA A 127 -8.15 2.12 17.60
N PRO A 128 -7.12 2.96 17.77
CA PRO A 128 -6.34 3.59 16.71
C PRO A 128 -5.31 2.62 16.11
N TYR A 129 -5.41 2.34 14.80
CA TYR A 129 -4.43 1.52 14.09
C TYR A 129 -3.21 2.37 13.72
N PRO A 130 -2.03 2.23 14.35
CA PRO A 130 -0.98 3.25 14.30
C PRO A 130 -0.45 3.59 12.90
N LEU A 131 -0.54 2.66 11.95
CA LEU A 131 -0.05 2.87 10.59
C LEU A 131 -1.03 3.68 9.73
N ALA A 132 -2.33 3.71 10.08
CA ALA A 132 -3.34 4.56 9.41
C ALA A 132 -3.37 6.01 9.92
N TYR A 133 -2.60 6.31 10.98
CA TYR A 133 -2.56 7.62 11.62
C TYR A 133 -1.19 8.29 11.45
N ALA A 134 -1.20 9.59 11.18
CA ALA A 134 -0.03 10.44 11.30
C ALA A 134 0.36 10.67 12.78
N ASP A 135 1.60 11.12 13.01
CA ASP A 135 2.14 11.32 14.35
C ASP A 135 1.44 12.45 15.12
N ASP A 136 0.76 13.36 14.42
CA ASP A 136 -0.11 14.39 15.00
C ASP A 136 -1.50 13.88 15.39
N GLY A 137 -1.74 12.58 15.22
CA GLY A 137 -2.98 11.90 15.53
C GLY A 137 -4.06 12.01 14.47
N ASN A 138 -3.81 12.60 13.30
CA ASN A 138 -4.78 12.63 12.20
C ASN A 138 -4.90 11.27 11.51
N LEU A 139 -6.14 10.88 11.16
CA LEU A 139 -6.39 9.71 10.33
C LEU A 139 -6.07 10.11 8.88
N ILE A 140 -5.16 9.39 8.22
CA ILE A 140 -4.63 9.79 6.90
C ILE A 140 -5.01 8.83 5.78
N GLY A 141 -5.52 7.64 6.10
CA GLY A 141 -5.98 6.67 5.12
C GLY A 141 -6.71 5.50 5.76
N MET A 142 -7.47 4.76 4.96
CA MET A 142 -8.16 3.54 5.39
C MET A 142 -7.36 2.30 4.99
N PRO A 143 -7.07 1.36 5.92
CA PRO A 143 -6.44 0.10 5.59
C PRO A 143 -7.39 -0.81 4.81
N GLN A 144 -6.86 -1.50 3.81
CA GLN A 144 -7.63 -2.38 2.95
C GLN A 144 -6.90 -3.71 2.73
N ARG A 145 -6.16 -3.86 1.62
CA ARG A 145 -5.39 -5.09 1.38
C ARG A 145 -4.10 -5.09 2.17
N TYR A 146 -3.68 -6.28 2.56
CA TYR A 146 -2.44 -6.46 3.29
C TYR A 146 -1.92 -7.89 3.12
N GLY A 147 -0.65 -8.10 3.46
CA GLY A 147 -0.12 -9.43 3.58
C GLY A 147 1.35 -9.48 3.94
N PRO A 148 1.83 -10.63 4.45
CA PRO A 148 3.24 -10.87 4.60
C PRO A 148 3.91 -11.00 3.23
N PHE A 149 5.04 -10.33 3.07
CA PHE A 149 5.99 -10.49 1.99
C PHE A 149 7.28 -11.07 2.58
N SER A 150 7.56 -12.30 2.17
CA SER A 150 8.64 -13.17 2.60
C SER A 150 9.14 -13.96 1.37
N PHE A 151 8.99 -15.28 1.31
CA PHE A 151 9.35 -16.04 0.11
C PHE A 151 8.34 -17.15 -0.15
N VAL A 152 8.39 -17.76 -1.33
CA VAL A 152 7.44 -18.81 -1.72
C VAL A 152 8.18 -20.11 -1.97
N VAL A 153 7.60 -21.22 -1.51
CA VAL A 153 8.13 -22.57 -1.71
C VAL A 153 7.08 -23.50 -2.31
N ASN A 154 7.54 -24.54 -2.99
CA ASN A 154 6.74 -25.73 -3.25
C ASN A 154 6.89 -26.69 -2.05
N THR A 155 5.82 -26.85 -1.26
CA THR A 155 5.87 -27.62 0.00
C THR A 155 6.07 -29.12 -0.18
N ASP A 156 5.87 -29.64 -1.39
CA ASP A 156 6.18 -31.05 -1.72
C ASP A 156 7.70 -31.27 -1.88
N LYS A 157 8.47 -30.20 -2.08
CA LYS A 157 9.92 -30.21 -2.28
C LYS A 157 10.68 -29.72 -1.05
N ILE A 158 10.15 -28.69 -0.40
CA ILE A 158 10.70 -28.10 0.82
C ILE A 158 9.57 -28.00 1.83
N SER A 159 9.60 -28.81 2.88
CA SER A 159 8.52 -28.79 3.86
C SER A 159 8.34 -27.40 4.49
N ARG A 160 7.10 -27.01 4.83
CA ARG A 160 6.79 -25.75 5.53
C ARG A 160 7.72 -25.54 6.72
N LYS A 161 7.88 -26.58 7.57
CA LYS A 161 8.76 -26.51 8.75
C LYS A 161 10.21 -26.20 8.37
N THR A 162 10.76 -26.86 7.36
CA THR A 162 12.13 -26.60 6.89
C THR A 162 12.29 -25.16 6.39
N ALA A 163 11.32 -24.68 5.60
CA ALA A 163 11.31 -23.33 5.10
C ALA A 163 11.22 -22.29 6.24
N GLU A 164 10.34 -22.49 7.21
CA GLU A 164 10.18 -21.59 8.37
C GLU A 164 11.42 -21.58 9.27
N ASP A 165 12.04 -22.74 9.51
CA ASP A 165 13.22 -22.85 10.40
C ASP A 165 14.49 -22.28 9.77
N GLN A 166 14.74 -22.55 8.48
CA GLN A 166 15.91 -21.99 7.79
C GLN A 166 15.71 -20.52 7.43
N GLY A 167 14.46 -20.13 7.16
CA GLY A 167 14.10 -18.79 6.73
C GLY A 167 14.91 -18.34 5.52
N TRP A 168 15.36 -17.10 5.54
CA TRP A 168 16.15 -16.50 4.47
C TRP A 168 17.47 -17.22 4.16
N LYS A 169 18.04 -17.92 5.14
CA LYS A 169 19.30 -18.66 4.93
C LYS A 169 19.14 -19.85 3.99
N LEU A 170 17.91 -20.27 3.70
CA LEU A 170 17.58 -21.26 2.66
C LEU A 170 18.23 -20.89 1.31
N PHE A 171 18.22 -19.61 0.94
CA PHE A 171 18.77 -19.13 -0.34
C PHE A 171 20.29 -19.04 -0.37
N LEU A 172 20.94 -19.18 0.78
CA LEU A 172 22.39 -19.26 0.93
C LEU A 172 22.91 -20.71 1.00
N ASP A 173 22.01 -21.70 1.17
CA ASP A 173 22.37 -23.11 1.22
C ASP A 173 22.94 -23.58 -0.14
N PRO A 174 24.17 -24.12 -0.20
CA PRO A 174 24.72 -24.69 -1.41
C PRO A 174 23.82 -25.76 -2.07
N ALA A 175 23.00 -26.47 -1.29
CA ALA A 175 22.06 -27.47 -1.78
C ALA A 175 20.85 -26.86 -2.52
N MET A 176 20.62 -25.54 -2.39
CA MET A 176 19.60 -24.79 -3.11
C MET A 176 20.11 -24.16 -4.41
N LYS A 177 21.41 -24.20 -4.67
CA LYS A 177 22.00 -23.64 -5.91
C LYS A 177 21.34 -24.26 -7.15
N GLY A 178 20.80 -23.40 -8.02
CA GLY A 178 20.11 -23.80 -9.25
C GLY A 178 18.71 -24.37 -9.04
N ARG A 179 18.15 -24.25 -7.82
CA ARG A 179 16.82 -24.76 -7.45
C ARG A 179 15.86 -23.67 -6.99
N TYR A 180 16.22 -22.40 -7.11
CA TYR A 180 15.30 -21.30 -6.81
C TYR A 180 15.33 -20.22 -7.89
N GLY A 181 14.23 -19.49 -8.02
CA GLY A 181 14.15 -18.27 -8.83
C GLY A 181 14.33 -17.02 -7.97
N VAL A 182 14.58 -15.88 -8.62
CA VAL A 182 14.43 -14.57 -8.00
C VAL A 182 13.33 -13.78 -8.70
N LEU A 183 12.26 -13.46 -7.96
CA LEU A 183 11.29 -12.44 -8.37
C LEU A 183 11.94 -11.08 -8.13
N THR A 184 12.31 -10.39 -9.21
CA THR A 184 13.09 -9.14 -9.19
C THR A 184 12.22 -7.93 -8.88
N TYR A 185 11.53 -7.99 -7.75
CA TYR A 185 10.85 -6.84 -7.16
C TYR A 185 11.85 -6.12 -6.26
N ASP A 186 12.59 -5.21 -6.88
CA ASP A 186 13.85 -4.70 -6.34
C ASP A 186 13.72 -4.09 -4.93
N ASN A 187 12.66 -3.30 -4.65
CA ASN A 187 12.38 -2.74 -3.31
C ASN A 187 12.31 -3.84 -2.24
N TRP A 188 11.61 -4.93 -2.56
CA TRP A 188 11.44 -6.06 -1.66
C TRP A 188 12.71 -6.89 -1.54
N ASN A 189 13.42 -7.12 -2.65
CA ASN A 189 14.70 -7.80 -2.61
C ASN A 189 15.71 -7.06 -1.73
N VAL A 190 15.77 -5.73 -1.78
CA VAL A 190 16.65 -4.94 -0.90
C VAL A 190 16.29 -5.18 0.58
N MET A 191 15.01 -5.15 0.96
CA MET A 191 14.61 -5.43 2.34
C MET A 191 15.01 -6.82 2.80
N HIS A 192 14.70 -7.82 1.98
CA HIS A 192 14.90 -9.22 2.34
C HIS A 192 16.36 -9.65 2.27
N MET A 193 17.18 -9.04 1.42
CA MET A 193 18.62 -9.23 1.43
C MET A 193 19.26 -8.63 2.68
N CYS A 194 18.72 -7.52 3.22
CA CYS A 194 19.14 -7.02 4.54
C CYS A 194 18.81 -8.03 5.65
N LEU A 195 17.57 -8.55 5.68
CA LEU A 195 17.19 -9.59 6.64
C LEU A 195 18.05 -10.85 6.48
N THR A 196 18.36 -11.23 5.25
CA THR A 196 19.25 -12.36 4.93
C THR A 196 20.68 -12.11 5.40
N ALA A 197 21.13 -10.85 5.45
CA ALA A 197 22.43 -10.42 5.98
C ALA A 197 22.43 -10.20 7.51
N ASP A 198 21.36 -10.60 8.20
CA ASP A 198 21.14 -10.39 9.64
C ASP A 198 21.12 -8.90 10.04
N MET A 199 20.51 -8.06 9.20
CA MET A 199 20.40 -6.61 9.41
C MET A 199 18.95 -6.14 9.40
N ASN A 200 18.68 -5.03 10.09
CA ASN A 200 17.40 -4.33 10.01
C ASN A 200 17.36 -3.46 8.73
N PRO A 201 16.47 -3.74 7.76
CA PRO A 201 16.35 -2.92 6.54
C PRO A 201 15.87 -1.49 6.81
N PHE A 202 15.26 -1.23 7.96
CA PHE A 202 14.66 0.07 8.30
C PHE A 202 15.55 0.93 9.20
N GLU A 203 16.80 0.51 9.42
CA GLU A 203 17.84 1.31 10.04
C GLU A 203 18.92 1.69 9.02
N ALA A 204 19.75 2.68 9.36
CA ALA A 204 20.86 3.07 8.50
C ALA A 204 21.90 1.94 8.40
N VAL A 205 22.32 1.60 7.18
CA VAL A 205 23.30 0.55 6.92
C VAL A 205 24.68 1.18 6.64
N ASP A 206 25.64 0.89 7.52
CA ASP A 206 27.02 1.37 7.39
C ASP A 206 27.82 0.64 6.29
N GLU A 207 29.07 1.07 6.04
CA GLU A 207 29.93 0.48 5.00
C GLU A 207 30.16 -1.04 5.19
N ALA A 208 30.26 -1.49 6.45
CA ALA A 208 30.44 -2.91 6.76
C ALA A 208 29.16 -3.70 6.46
N GLY A 209 27.99 -3.16 6.80
CA GLY A 209 26.69 -3.70 6.44
C GLY A 209 26.46 -3.73 4.93
N GLN A 210 26.85 -2.68 4.21
CA GLN A 210 26.78 -2.63 2.75
C GLN A 210 27.66 -3.72 2.10
N ALA A 211 28.84 -3.99 2.65
CA ALA A 211 29.68 -5.10 2.20
C ALA A 211 29.06 -6.48 2.44
N LYS A 212 28.38 -6.68 3.60
CA LYS A 212 27.63 -7.91 3.87
C LYS A 212 26.45 -8.07 2.91
N PHE A 213 25.67 -7.00 2.72
CA PHE A 213 24.57 -6.96 1.77
C PHE A 213 25.04 -7.34 0.37
N LYS A 214 26.16 -6.77 -0.09
CA LYS A 214 26.77 -7.09 -1.38
C LYS A 214 27.06 -8.59 -1.49
N GLY A 215 27.72 -9.19 -0.49
CA GLY A 215 28.02 -10.62 -0.50
C GLY A 215 26.78 -11.50 -0.55
N VAL A 216 25.72 -11.12 0.18
CA VAL A 216 24.41 -11.80 0.12
C VAL A 216 23.78 -11.67 -1.27
N ALA A 217 23.77 -10.47 -1.85
CA ALA A 217 23.20 -10.23 -3.18
C ALA A 217 23.93 -11.05 -4.24
N GLU A 218 25.27 -11.02 -4.26
CA GLU A 218 26.10 -11.81 -5.18
C GLU A 218 25.86 -13.32 -5.01
N GLN A 219 25.72 -13.80 -3.78
CA GLN A 219 25.46 -15.22 -3.51
C GLN A 219 24.06 -15.64 -3.96
N ILE A 220 23.02 -14.83 -3.70
CA ILE A 220 21.65 -15.12 -4.12
C ILE A 220 21.54 -15.11 -5.66
N PHE A 221 22.06 -14.07 -6.31
CA PHE A 221 22.01 -14.00 -7.76
C PHE A 221 22.84 -15.10 -8.44
N GLY A 222 24.06 -15.36 -7.95
CA GLY A 222 24.91 -16.42 -8.48
C GLY A 222 24.41 -17.85 -8.17
N GLY A 223 23.45 -17.98 -7.25
CA GLY A 223 22.79 -19.23 -6.91
C GLY A 223 21.47 -19.48 -7.63
N ALA A 224 20.83 -18.43 -8.15
CA ALA A 224 19.51 -18.50 -8.78
C ALA A 224 19.53 -19.27 -10.11
N LYS A 225 18.43 -19.98 -10.37
CA LYS A 225 18.17 -20.68 -11.64
C LYS A 225 17.62 -19.74 -12.72
N LEU A 226 16.75 -18.82 -12.33
CA LEU A 226 16.19 -17.79 -13.19
C LEU A 226 15.87 -16.52 -12.41
N LEU A 227 15.80 -15.40 -13.13
CA LEU A 227 15.42 -14.09 -12.63
C LEU A 227 14.24 -13.61 -13.48
N SER A 228 13.17 -13.11 -12.85
CA SER A 228 12.00 -12.59 -13.56
C SER A 228 11.31 -11.53 -12.72
N ASP A 229 10.69 -10.55 -13.36
CA ASP A 229 9.76 -9.59 -12.75
C ASP A 229 8.29 -10.06 -12.85
N ASP A 230 8.05 -11.27 -13.35
CA ASP A 230 6.72 -11.84 -13.53
C ASP A 230 6.45 -12.96 -12.51
N LEU A 231 5.51 -12.71 -11.60
CA LEU A 231 5.09 -13.69 -10.60
C LEU A 231 4.45 -14.94 -11.24
N VAL A 232 3.81 -14.80 -12.41
CA VAL A 232 3.19 -15.93 -13.11
C VAL A 232 4.27 -16.87 -13.64
N ALA A 233 5.36 -16.30 -14.17
CA ALA A 233 6.54 -17.06 -14.57
C ALA A 233 7.17 -17.80 -13.37
N MET A 234 7.30 -17.13 -12.22
CA MET A 234 7.81 -17.77 -10.98
C MET A 234 6.93 -18.93 -10.52
N ASN A 235 5.62 -18.73 -10.45
CA ASN A 235 4.68 -19.76 -10.04
C ASN A 235 4.67 -20.94 -11.03
N THR A 236 4.70 -20.66 -12.33
CA THR A 236 4.80 -21.69 -13.38
C THR A 236 6.07 -22.53 -13.22
N ALA A 237 7.21 -21.88 -12.92
CA ALA A 237 8.47 -22.58 -12.70
C ALA A 237 8.43 -23.49 -11.45
N LEU A 238 7.71 -23.10 -10.38
CA LEU A 238 7.47 -23.98 -9.22
C LEU A 238 6.58 -25.18 -9.58
N ILE A 239 5.51 -24.95 -10.34
CA ILE A 239 4.54 -25.98 -10.76
C ILE A 239 5.22 -27.01 -11.66
N ASN A 240 6.05 -26.56 -12.60
CA ASN A 240 6.80 -27.42 -13.51
C ASN A 240 7.99 -28.15 -12.83
N GLY A 241 8.33 -27.78 -11.59
CA GLY A 241 9.48 -28.32 -10.87
C GLY A 241 10.83 -27.85 -11.41
N GLU A 242 10.88 -26.72 -12.11
CA GLU A 242 12.13 -26.08 -12.55
C GLU A 242 12.88 -25.43 -11.37
N ILE A 243 12.11 -24.97 -10.38
CA ILE A 243 12.57 -24.43 -9.11
C ILE A 243 11.70 -25.00 -7.98
N ASP A 244 12.23 -24.99 -6.75
CA ASP A 244 11.56 -25.45 -5.54
C ASP A 244 11.15 -24.28 -4.62
N ALA A 245 11.70 -23.08 -4.84
CA ALA A 245 11.38 -21.85 -4.14
C ALA A 245 11.65 -20.62 -5.01
N TYR A 246 11.13 -19.45 -4.64
CA TYR A 246 11.65 -18.18 -5.18
C TYR A 246 11.79 -17.10 -4.10
N PHE A 247 12.82 -16.29 -4.28
CA PHE A 247 13.12 -15.10 -3.48
C PHE A 247 12.73 -13.86 -4.29
N THR A 248 11.85 -12.97 -3.91
CA THR A 248 10.95 -12.91 -2.77
C THR A 248 9.52 -13.12 -3.23
N GLY A 249 8.59 -13.37 -2.32
CA GLY A 249 7.18 -13.39 -2.64
C GLY A 249 6.36 -13.33 -1.35
N GLY A 250 5.15 -13.85 -1.37
CA GLY A 250 4.34 -13.93 -0.17
C GLY A 250 3.01 -14.59 -0.47
N THR A 251 2.05 -14.38 0.42
CA THR A 251 0.65 -14.82 0.21
C THR A 251 0.12 -14.26 -1.10
N TYR A 252 0.33 -12.95 -1.33
CA TYR A 252 -0.05 -12.23 -2.56
C TYR A 252 0.46 -12.91 -3.85
N THR A 253 1.76 -13.17 -3.97
CA THR A 253 2.32 -13.74 -5.20
C THR A 253 2.02 -15.22 -5.38
N ALA A 254 1.83 -15.97 -4.29
CA ALA A 254 1.45 -17.38 -4.35
C ALA A 254 -0.04 -17.59 -4.65
N SER A 255 -0.88 -16.62 -4.28
CA SER A 255 -2.34 -16.75 -4.32
C SER A 255 -2.93 -17.18 -5.67
N PRO A 256 -2.43 -16.75 -6.86
CA PRO A 256 -3.03 -17.17 -8.12
C PRO A 256 -2.86 -18.67 -8.37
N ALA A 257 -1.64 -19.17 -8.12
CA ALA A 257 -1.35 -20.61 -8.27
C ALA A 257 -2.15 -21.45 -7.26
N ARG A 258 -2.28 -20.95 -6.02
CA ARG A 258 -3.08 -21.64 -4.99
C ARG A 258 -4.56 -21.72 -5.37
N PHE A 259 -5.13 -20.62 -5.87
CA PHE A 259 -6.51 -20.57 -6.34
C PHE A 259 -6.76 -21.49 -7.54
N ASP A 260 -5.76 -21.65 -8.41
CA ASP A 260 -5.77 -22.65 -9.50
C ASP A 260 -5.57 -24.11 -9.01
N GLY A 261 -5.61 -24.34 -7.70
CA GLY A 261 -5.56 -25.65 -7.05
C GLY A 261 -4.15 -26.13 -6.66
N GLN A 262 -3.10 -25.32 -6.85
CA GLN A 262 -1.73 -25.66 -6.46
C GLN A 262 -1.46 -25.27 -5.00
N THR A 263 -2.21 -25.86 -4.07
CA THR A 263 -2.18 -25.54 -2.64
C THR A 263 -0.84 -25.88 -1.94
N ASN A 264 0.06 -26.60 -2.63
CA ASN A 264 1.45 -26.81 -2.22
C ASN A 264 2.36 -25.59 -2.49
N ILE A 265 1.97 -24.66 -3.35
CA ILE A 265 2.71 -23.41 -3.56
C ILE A 265 2.34 -22.45 -2.44
N ARG A 266 3.29 -22.08 -1.58
CA ARG A 266 2.98 -21.38 -0.33
C ARG A 266 3.96 -20.27 -0.02
N GLY A 267 3.45 -19.09 0.31
CA GLY A 267 4.19 -18.02 0.96
C GLY A 267 4.53 -18.40 2.40
N ILE A 268 5.80 -18.25 2.77
CA ILE A 268 6.36 -18.66 4.07
C ILE A 268 7.09 -17.49 4.70
N THR A 269 6.70 -17.16 5.93
CA THR A 269 7.43 -16.25 6.80
C THR A 269 8.30 -17.06 7.77
N PRO A 270 9.60 -16.75 7.88
CA PRO A 270 10.49 -17.42 8.83
C PRO A 270 9.98 -17.40 10.27
N ASN A 271 10.27 -18.45 11.03
CA ASN A 271 9.99 -18.51 12.47
C ASN A 271 10.76 -17.47 13.28
N SER A 272 11.88 -17.00 12.76
CA SER A 272 12.68 -15.95 13.40
C SER A 272 13.45 -15.11 12.38
N GLY A 273 13.85 -13.90 12.78
CA GLY A 273 14.77 -13.07 12.02
C GLY A 273 15.48 -12.04 12.90
N PRO A 274 16.31 -11.17 12.30
CA PRO A 274 17.28 -10.36 13.03
C PRO A 274 16.69 -9.19 13.82
N VAL A 275 15.43 -8.81 13.56
CA VAL A 275 14.79 -7.63 14.17
C VAL A 275 13.69 -8.09 15.11
N ASP A 276 13.95 -8.05 16.42
CA ASP A 276 13.03 -8.49 17.47
C ASP A 276 12.46 -9.91 17.26
N GLY A 277 13.23 -10.79 16.60
CA GLY A 277 12.81 -12.14 16.27
C GLY A 277 11.86 -12.24 15.07
N LYS A 278 11.60 -11.16 14.34
CA LYS A 278 10.72 -11.15 13.16
C LYS A 278 11.48 -11.43 11.86
N GLY A 279 10.91 -12.27 11.01
CA GLY A 279 11.52 -12.78 9.79
C GLY A 279 10.84 -12.34 8.48
N GLY A 280 9.60 -11.86 8.53
CA GLY A 280 8.88 -11.33 7.36
C GLY A 280 8.80 -9.81 7.35
N VAL A 281 8.20 -9.26 6.29
CA VAL A 281 7.79 -7.86 6.24
C VAL A 281 6.34 -7.80 5.78
N VAL A 282 5.47 -7.07 6.46
CA VAL A 282 4.08 -6.88 6.06
C VAL A 282 3.90 -5.56 5.33
N TRP A 283 3.24 -5.63 4.17
CA TRP A 283 2.69 -4.46 3.50
C TRP A 283 1.21 -4.32 3.85
N ILE A 284 0.76 -3.08 3.98
CA ILE A 284 -0.64 -2.71 4.14
C ILE A 284 -0.91 -1.55 3.21
N GLU A 285 -1.90 -1.67 2.36
CA GLU A 285 -2.36 -0.56 1.56
C GLU A 285 -3.19 0.41 2.40
N LEU A 286 -2.91 1.70 2.24
CA LEU A 286 -3.77 2.78 2.71
C LEU A 286 -4.33 3.53 1.52
N THR A 287 -5.66 3.63 1.46
CA THR A 287 -6.32 4.55 0.54
C THR A 287 -6.55 5.89 1.24
N SER A 288 -5.94 6.94 0.69
CA SER A 288 -5.84 8.27 1.29
C SER A 288 -6.50 9.31 0.40
N ALA A 289 -7.08 10.36 0.99
CA ALA A 289 -7.59 11.51 0.25
C ALA A 289 -6.43 12.40 -0.20
N VAL A 290 -6.30 12.61 -1.52
CA VAL A 290 -5.32 13.54 -2.08
C VAL A 290 -5.68 14.96 -1.66
N ASN A 291 -4.67 15.79 -1.39
CA ASN A 291 -4.84 17.20 -1.07
C ASN A 291 -5.14 18.02 -2.34
N ASN A 292 -6.18 17.62 -3.07
CA ASN A 292 -6.61 18.27 -4.30
C ASN A 292 -7.19 19.66 -3.97
N PRO A 293 -6.75 20.74 -4.65
CA PRO A 293 -7.27 22.09 -4.43
C PRO A 293 -8.75 22.26 -4.80
N ASP A 294 -9.29 21.35 -5.62
CA ASP A 294 -10.72 21.26 -5.98
C ASP A 294 -11.23 19.82 -5.73
N PRO A 295 -11.42 19.44 -4.45
CA PRO A 295 -11.65 18.06 -4.06
C PRO A 295 -13.00 17.55 -4.53
N SER A 296 -13.03 16.30 -5.01
CA SER A 296 -14.28 15.61 -5.28
C SER A 296 -15.05 15.32 -3.99
N THR A 297 -16.36 15.55 -3.99
CA THR A 297 -17.22 15.10 -2.88
C THR A 297 -17.39 13.57 -2.89
N LEU A 298 -17.16 12.92 -4.03
CA LEU A 298 -17.30 11.48 -4.20
C LEU A 298 -16.10 10.69 -3.68
N ALA A 299 -14.97 11.35 -3.36
CA ALA A 299 -13.74 10.69 -2.93
C ALA A 299 -13.96 9.88 -1.64
N GLU A 300 -14.51 10.53 -0.62
CA GLU A 300 -14.80 9.87 0.64
C GLU A 300 -16.03 8.94 0.55
N ASP A 301 -16.99 9.24 -0.33
CA ASP A 301 -18.10 8.32 -0.63
C ASP A 301 -17.59 7.00 -1.22
N PHE A 302 -16.56 7.06 -2.08
CA PHE A 302 -15.91 5.87 -2.60
C PHE A 302 -15.15 5.11 -1.50
N LEU A 303 -14.46 5.81 -0.59
CA LEU A 303 -13.78 5.18 0.55
C LEU A 303 -14.73 4.39 1.46
N GLU A 304 -15.96 4.88 1.67
CA GLU A 304 -17.00 4.14 2.38
C GLU A 304 -17.57 2.99 1.54
N PHE A 305 -17.78 3.23 0.25
CA PHE A 305 -18.32 2.25 -0.67
C PHE A 305 -17.45 0.99 -0.76
N VAL A 306 -16.12 1.12 -0.77
CA VAL A 306 -15.19 -0.01 -0.80
C VAL A 306 -15.15 -0.84 0.50
N GLN A 307 -15.84 -0.39 1.55
CA GLN A 307 -16.05 -1.15 2.80
C GLN A 307 -17.29 -2.05 2.73
N GLN A 308 -18.11 -1.97 1.69
CA GLN A 308 -19.30 -2.80 1.56
C GLN A 308 -18.93 -4.26 1.25
N PRO A 309 -19.63 -5.27 1.79
CA PRO A 309 -19.24 -6.68 1.67
C PRO A 309 -18.89 -7.16 0.26
N ASP A 310 -19.75 -6.89 -0.73
CA ASP A 310 -19.52 -7.32 -2.11
C ASP A 310 -18.33 -6.58 -2.74
N ILE A 311 -18.12 -5.32 -2.38
CA ILE A 311 -17.06 -4.48 -2.96
C ILE A 311 -15.72 -4.81 -2.32
N SER A 312 -15.68 -4.99 -1.00
CA SER A 312 -14.50 -5.46 -0.28
C SER A 312 -14.03 -6.81 -0.85
N LYS A 313 -14.96 -7.73 -1.12
CA LYS A 313 -14.66 -9.01 -1.78
C LYS A 313 -14.08 -8.80 -3.19
N ALA A 314 -14.68 -7.94 -4.00
CA ALA A 314 -14.15 -7.62 -5.33
C ALA A 314 -12.73 -7.05 -5.26
N VAL A 315 -12.48 -6.06 -4.39
CA VAL A 315 -11.13 -5.49 -4.17
C VAL A 315 -10.10 -6.57 -3.81
N ALA A 316 -10.49 -7.57 -3.03
CA ALA A 316 -9.62 -8.67 -2.64
C ALA A 316 -9.28 -9.66 -3.77
N PHE A 317 -10.17 -9.84 -4.75
CA PHE A 317 -10.14 -10.99 -5.68
C PHE A 317 -10.21 -10.66 -7.18
N THR A 318 -10.21 -9.39 -7.59
CA THR A 318 -10.16 -9.02 -9.01
C THR A 318 -8.73 -8.72 -9.50
N GLU A 319 -8.49 -8.81 -10.81
CA GLU A 319 -7.23 -8.44 -11.51
C GLU A 319 -6.01 -9.38 -11.30
N GLY A 320 -6.23 -10.64 -10.89
CA GLY A 320 -5.24 -11.72 -11.09
C GLY A 320 -4.24 -11.95 -9.95
N THR A 321 -4.36 -11.20 -8.86
CA THR A 321 -3.70 -11.46 -7.57
C THR A 321 -4.71 -11.31 -6.45
N TYR A 322 -4.62 -12.20 -5.45
CA TYR A 322 -5.64 -12.31 -4.41
C TYR A 322 -5.04 -12.04 -3.04
N ASN A 323 -5.78 -11.30 -2.23
CA ASN A 323 -5.24 -10.68 -1.02
C ASN A 323 -6.20 -10.80 0.16
N PRO A 324 -5.68 -11.03 1.38
CA PRO A 324 -6.40 -10.70 2.59
C PRO A 324 -6.77 -9.21 2.63
N ILE A 325 -7.90 -8.91 3.26
CA ILE A 325 -8.36 -7.54 3.49
C ILE A 325 -8.73 -7.32 4.94
N ALA A 326 -8.44 -6.13 5.47
CA ALA A 326 -8.74 -5.74 6.85
C ALA A 326 -10.23 -5.90 7.18
N GLN A 327 -11.11 -5.76 6.18
CA GLN A 327 -12.57 -5.86 6.29
C GLN A 327 -13.06 -7.29 6.60
N MET A 328 -12.21 -8.32 6.52
CA MET A 328 -12.60 -9.71 6.84
C MET A 328 -12.97 -9.91 8.32
N GLY A 329 -12.78 -8.92 9.19
CA GLY A 329 -13.33 -8.92 10.56
C GLY A 329 -14.85 -8.80 10.61
N ASP A 330 -15.48 -8.28 9.55
CA ASP A 330 -16.94 -8.21 9.44
C ASP A 330 -17.47 -9.58 8.96
N PRO A 331 -18.34 -10.25 9.72
CA PRO A 331 -18.92 -11.54 9.31
C PRO A 331 -19.64 -11.48 7.95
N ALA A 332 -20.20 -10.32 7.58
CA ALA A 332 -20.86 -10.15 6.28
C ALA A 332 -19.86 -10.11 5.12
N VAL A 333 -18.65 -9.61 5.35
CA VAL A 333 -17.54 -9.63 4.38
C VAL A 333 -16.95 -11.04 4.31
N LEU A 334 -16.63 -11.65 5.46
CA LEU A 334 -16.03 -12.99 5.50
C LEU A 334 -16.93 -14.03 4.82
N ALA A 335 -18.25 -13.93 4.97
CA ALA A 335 -19.22 -14.82 4.33
C ALA A 335 -19.26 -14.71 2.79
N LYS A 336 -18.55 -13.75 2.18
CA LYS A 336 -18.38 -13.63 0.73
C LYS A 336 -17.26 -14.49 0.17
N PHE A 337 -16.41 -15.04 1.03
CA PHE A 337 -15.29 -15.88 0.63
C PHE A 337 -15.65 -17.35 0.80
N ASP A 338 -15.35 -18.16 -0.21
CA ASP A 338 -15.44 -19.62 -0.09
C ASP A 338 -14.14 -20.24 0.45
N ALA A 339 -14.15 -21.57 0.63
CA ALA A 339 -13.02 -22.28 1.22
C ALA A 339 -11.76 -22.26 0.33
N ASP A 340 -11.92 -22.29 -0.99
CA ASP A 340 -10.79 -22.30 -1.94
C ASP A 340 -10.16 -20.91 -2.00
N GLU A 341 -10.98 -19.86 -1.94
CA GLU A 341 -10.53 -18.47 -1.86
C GLU A 341 -9.79 -18.20 -0.54
N LEU A 342 -10.33 -18.66 0.60
CA LEU A 342 -9.68 -18.53 1.90
C LEU A 342 -8.34 -19.30 1.98
N ASP A 343 -8.26 -20.48 1.35
CA ASP A 343 -7.00 -21.23 1.22
C ASP A 343 -6.01 -20.53 0.30
N ALA A 344 -6.47 -19.93 -0.80
CA ALA A 344 -5.62 -19.23 -1.76
C ALA A 344 -4.87 -18.05 -1.12
N ILE A 345 -5.52 -17.32 -0.22
CA ILE A 345 -4.90 -16.22 0.55
C ILE A 345 -4.25 -16.69 1.86
N GLN A 346 -4.21 -17.99 2.10
CA GLN A 346 -3.57 -18.63 3.27
C GLN A 346 -4.08 -18.12 4.61
N VAL A 347 -5.41 -17.97 4.75
CA VAL A 347 -6.02 -17.51 6.02
C VAL A 347 -5.67 -18.44 7.20
N ASP A 348 -5.35 -19.70 6.92
CA ASP A 348 -5.01 -20.74 7.89
C ASP A 348 -3.76 -20.44 8.73
N SER A 349 -2.82 -19.63 8.22
CA SER A 349 -1.63 -19.21 8.96
C SER A 349 -1.38 -17.70 8.95
N LEU A 350 -2.30 -16.91 8.41
CA LEU A 350 -2.08 -15.47 8.19
C LEU A 350 -1.75 -14.74 9.49
N GLU A 351 -2.46 -15.02 10.59
CA GLU A 351 -2.19 -14.40 11.90
C GLU A 351 -0.76 -14.68 12.39
N GLU A 352 -0.29 -15.92 12.28
CA GLU A 352 1.07 -16.32 12.69
C GLU A 352 2.14 -15.68 11.80
N GLU A 353 1.88 -15.58 10.49
CA GLU A 353 2.76 -14.94 9.51
C GLU A 353 2.88 -13.43 9.76
N MET A 354 1.76 -12.78 10.08
CA MET A 354 1.70 -11.37 10.45
C MET A 354 2.47 -11.09 11.74
N ALA A 355 2.27 -11.92 12.78
CA ALA A 355 2.98 -11.78 14.05
C ALA A 355 4.52 -11.89 13.91
N ARG A 356 4.99 -12.68 12.93
CA ARG A 356 6.40 -12.88 12.60
C ARG A 356 6.95 -11.84 11.60
N SER A 357 6.16 -10.83 11.24
CA SER A 357 6.53 -9.82 10.24
C SER A 357 6.79 -8.44 10.85
N LEU A 358 7.76 -7.74 10.29
CA LEU A 358 8.02 -6.32 10.54
C LEU A 358 7.04 -5.47 9.75
N ASP A 359 6.62 -4.34 10.30
CA ASP A 359 5.88 -3.36 9.51
C ASP A 359 6.78 -2.78 8.43
N TYR A 360 6.30 -2.73 7.19
CA TYR A 360 7.02 -2.06 6.11
C TYR A 360 7.25 -0.58 6.44
N GLN A 361 8.52 -0.15 6.36
CA GLN A 361 8.97 1.22 6.57
C GLN A 361 9.87 1.71 5.43
N VAL A 362 10.17 3.01 5.43
CA VAL A 362 11.15 3.59 4.49
C VAL A 362 12.55 3.08 4.83
N ILE A 363 13.31 2.67 3.81
CA ILE A 363 14.69 2.19 3.95
C ILE A 363 15.63 3.41 3.92
N PRO A 364 16.31 3.77 5.03
CA PRO A 364 17.12 4.99 5.07
C PRO A 364 18.30 5.00 4.10
N THR A 365 18.86 3.82 3.82
CA THR A 365 20.03 3.64 2.93
C THR A 365 19.64 3.06 1.57
N TYR A 366 18.39 3.30 1.12
CA TYR A 366 17.86 2.66 -0.09
C TYR A 366 18.73 2.87 -1.32
N ASP A 367 19.06 4.13 -1.65
CA ASP A 367 19.80 4.50 -2.88
C ASP A 367 21.15 3.77 -3.01
N THR A 368 21.88 3.59 -1.91
CA THR A 368 23.15 2.85 -1.93
C THR A 368 22.93 1.35 -2.07
N LEU A 369 21.95 0.79 -1.36
CA LEU A 369 21.68 -0.65 -1.40
C LEU A 369 21.12 -1.09 -2.75
N ILE A 370 20.23 -0.29 -3.36
CA ILE A 370 19.68 -0.59 -4.69
C ILE A 370 20.76 -0.53 -5.77
N ASP A 371 21.74 0.36 -5.66
CA ASP A 371 22.90 0.41 -6.56
C ASP A 371 23.76 -0.86 -6.46
N ILE A 372 24.03 -1.33 -5.24
CA ILE A 372 24.76 -2.58 -4.99
C ILE A 372 23.97 -3.77 -5.56
N TYR A 373 22.68 -3.85 -5.27
CA TYR A 373 21.77 -4.88 -5.78
C TYR A 373 21.77 -4.92 -7.31
N THR A 374 21.64 -3.75 -7.96
CA THR A 374 21.59 -3.64 -9.42
C THR A 374 22.90 -4.08 -10.06
N GLN A 375 24.04 -3.80 -9.43
CA GLN A 375 25.35 -4.27 -9.89
C GLN A 375 25.46 -5.79 -9.75
N ALA A 376 25.09 -6.36 -8.60
CA ALA A 376 25.12 -7.80 -8.35
C ALA A 376 24.18 -8.60 -9.27
N ARG A 377 23.02 -8.03 -9.62
CA ARG A 377 22.07 -8.65 -10.57
C ARG A 377 22.62 -8.78 -11.99
N ARG A 378 23.56 -7.92 -12.37
CA ARG A 378 24.14 -7.86 -13.74
C ARG A 378 25.39 -8.71 -13.90
N SER A 379 26.04 -9.11 -12.82
CA SER A 379 27.23 -9.97 -12.79
C SER A 379 26.85 -11.44 -12.89
#